data_AF-A0AB38DE07-F1
#
_entry.id   AF-A0AB38DE07-F1
#
_cell.length_a   1.000
_cell.length_b   1.000
_cell.length_c   1.000
_cell.angle_alpha   90.00
_cell.angle_beta   90.00
_cell.angle_gamma   90.00
#
_symmetry.space_group_name_H-M   'P 1'
#
loop_
_entity.id
_entity.type
_entity.pdbx_description
1 polymer ?
#
loop_
_entity_poly.entity_id
_entity_poly.type
_entity_poly.pdbx_seq_one_letter_code
_entity_poly.pdbx_strand_id
1 'polypeptide(L)'
;MLTALFGFCVGFPAGVLTLLAFHRLRLRASKAVPPSAVLEDTYGHPLPPVSTLRGALPDPPNGHAWEISVQHDGGGTPFLHVGIVKLNTGDSAGGTKKDLMNDRYSTWASKYRLFTGDDEYLCEIFRTDFIGPLTDWATAQVNRLDHANDIGVYTISGDRKGMPG
;
A
#
# COMPACT_ATOMS: atom_id res chain seq x y z
N MET A 1 4.59 75.62 -15.09
CA MET A 1 3.39 76.14 -14.41
C MET A 1 2.20 75.39 -15.00
N LEU A 2 1.69 74.39 -14.30
CA LEU A 2 0.63 74.47 -13.28
C LEU A 2 -0.78 74.52 -13.93
N THR A 3 -1.59 73.54 -13.56
CA THR A 3 -3.07 73.55 -13.45
C THR A 3 -3.88 73.66 -14.74
N ALA A 4 -4.59 72.60 -15.15
CA ALA A 4 -5.85 72.06 -14.61
C ALA A 4 -7.08 72.78 -15.17
N LEU A 5 -8.01 72.03 -15.78
CA LEU A 5 -9.48 72.18 -15.71
C LEU A 5 -10.10 71.07 -16.59
N PHE A 6 -10.65 70.03 -15.98
CA PHE A 6 -12.06 69.89 -15.59
C PHE A 6 -12.97 69.47 -16.75
N GLY A 7 -13.61 68.32 -16.59
CA GLY A 7 -14.65 67.78 -17.46
C GLY A 7 -15.26 66.56 -16.81
N PHE A 8 -16.15 66.80 -15.86
CA PHE A 8 -16.71 65.86 -14.89
C PHE A 8 -18.00 65.20 -15.43
N CYS A 9 -18.12 63.88 -15.22
CA CYS A 9 -19.35 63.05 -15.12
C CYS A 9 -20.24 62.93 -16.39
N VAL A 10 -20.95 61.82 -16.63
CA VAL A 10 -21.82 61.04 -15.74
C VAL A 10 -22.05 59.64 -16.36
N GLY A 11 -22.18 58.61 -15.52
CA GLY A 11 -23.19 57.55 -15.76
C GLY A 11 -22.69 56.17 -16.19
N PHE A 12 -22.48 55.31 -15.19
CA PHE A 12 -22.44 53.85 -15.31
C PHE A 12 -23.67 53.29 -16.05
N PRO A 13 -23.53 52.08 -16.64
CA PRO A 13 -24.10 50.94 -15.95
C PRO A 13 -23.04 49.87 -15.66
N ALA A 14 -23.13 49.35 -14.44
CA ALA A 14 -22.39 48.20 -13.98
C ALA A 14 -22.89 46.95 -14.70
N GLY A 15 -21.97 46.06 -15.04
CA GLY A 15 -22.29 44.68 -15.37
C GLY A 15 -21.66 44.22 -16.68
N VAL A 16 -20.91 43.13 -16.57
CA VAL A 16 -20.46 42.26 -17.67
C VAL A 16 -19.20 42.72 -18.41
N LEU A 17 -18.05 42.76 -17.73
CA LEU A 17 -16.77 42.57 -18.42
C LEU A 17 -15.63 42.11 -17.49
N THR A 18 -15.90 41.11 -16.66
CA THR A 18 -14.85 40.33 -15.94
C THR A 18 -14.80 38.88 -16.41
N LEU A 19 -15.06 38.65 -17.70
CA LEU A 19 -15.04 37.32 -18.34
C LEU A 19 -14.01 37.22 -19.48
N LEU A 20 -12.92 37.98 -19.39
CA LEU A 20 -11.79 37.95 -20.34
C LEU A 20 -10.46 37.52 -19.71
N ALA A 21 -10.50 36.84 -18.56
CA ALA A 21 -9.33 36.17 -17.97
C ALA A 21 -9.50 34.65 -17.81
N PHE A 22 -10.59 34.06 -18.31
CA PHE A 22 -10.85 32.62 -18.24
C PHE A 22 -10.83 31.90 -19.60
N HIS A 23 -10.44 32.59 -20.67
CA HIS A 23 -10.42 32.03 -22.03
C HIS A 23 -9.02 31.82 -22.63
N ARG A 24 -7.97 31.82 -21.79
CA ARG A 24 -6.64 31.26 -22.13
C ARG A 24 -6.37 29.89 -21.53
N LEU A 25 -7.38 29.28 -20.90
CA LEU A 25 -7.42 27.87 -20.54
C LEU A 25 -8.28 27.10 -21.55
N ARG A 26 -7.85 27.07 -22.82
CA ARG A 26 -8.40 26.09 -23.76
C ARG A 26 -7.36 25.74 -24.81
N LEU A 27 -6.96 24.46 -24.75
CA LEU A 27 -6.37 23.69 -25.84
C LEU A 27 -4.89 23.96 -26.15
N ARG A 28 -4.03 23.76 -25.13
CA ARG A 28 -2.90 22.87 -25.38
C ARG A 28 -3.40 21.48 -25.04
N ALA A 29 -3.84 20.77 -26.05
CA ALA A 29 -4.08 19.34 -25.97
C ALA A 29 -2.73 18.69 -25.63
N SER A 30 -2.45 18.59 -24.35
CA SER A 30 -1.55 17.59 -23.82
C SER A 30 -2.12 16.29 -24.35
N LYS A 31 -1.42 15.63 -25.28
CA LYS A 31 -1.56 14.19 -25.47
C LYS A 31 -1.57 13.63 -24.05
N ALA A 32 -2.73 13.20 -23.58
CA ALA A 32 -2.80 12.36 -22.42
C ALA A 32 -1.96 11.15 -22.81
N VAL A 33 -0.71 11.15 -22.33
CA VAL A 33 0.03 9.90 -22.20
C VAL A 33 -0.95 9.04 -21.40
N PRO A 34 -1.46 7.92 -21.96
CA PRO A 34 -2.27 7.01 -21.17
C PRO A 34 -1.49 6.77 -19.88
N PRO A 35 -2.13 6.72 -18.69
CA PRO A 35 -1.40 6.41 -17.46
C PRO A 35 -0.61 5.15 -17.77
N SER A 36 0.70 5.28 -17.94
CA SER A 36 1.57 4.15 -18.13
C SER A 36 1.28 3.31 -16.91
N ALA A 37 0.64 2.16 -17.10
CA ALA A 37 0.47 1.20 -16.01
C ALA A 37 1.88 1.07 -15.44
N VAL A 38 2.07 1.55 -14.21
CA VAL A 38 3.37 1.45 -13.55
C VAL A 38 3.62 -0.04 -13.51
N LEU A 39 4.53 -0.51 -14.35
CA LEU A 39 4.86 -1.91 -14.42
C LEU A 39 5.53 -2.23 -13.09
N GLU A 40 4.75 -2.77 -12.16
CA GLU A 40 5.25 -3.14 -10.85
C GLU A 40 6.31 -4.23 -11.02
N ASP A 41 7.45 -4.08 -10.34
CA ASP A 41 8.50 -5.09 -10.36
C ASP A 41 7.97 -6.39 -9.73
N THR A 42 8.18 -7.49 -10.44
CA THR A 42 7.76 -8.80 -9.96
C THR A 42 8.84 -9.50 -9.15
N TYR A 43 10.08 -9.01 -9.14
CA TYR A 43 11.22 -9.68 -8.49
C TYR A 43 11.41 -11.13 -8.95
N GLY A 44 11.00 -11.43 -10.18
CA GLY A 44 11.03 -12.77 -10.77
C GLY A 44 9.84 -13.65 -10.37
N HIS A 45 8.85 -13.13 -9.66
CA HIS A 45 7.57 -13.81 -9.44
C HIS A 45 6.66 -13.75 -10.68
N PRO A 46 5.66 -14.65 -10.78
CA PRO A 46 4.70 -14.63 -11.88
C PRO A 46 3.74 -13.42 -11.82
N LEU A 47 3.56 -12.82 -10.63
CA LEU A 47 2.72 -11.65 -10.40
C LEU A 47 3.46 -10.62 -9.53
N PRO A 48 3.12 -9.33 -9.59
CA PRO A 48 3.76 -8.31 -8.76
C PRO A 48 3.42 -8.52 -7.27
N PRO A 49 4.42 -8.70 -6.37
CA PRO A 49 4.16 -9.07 -4.99
C PRO A 49 3.38 -8.02 -4.18
N VAL A 50 3.60 -6.74 -4.45
CA VAL A 50 2.97 -5.64 -3.70
C VAL A 50 1.47 -5.56 -3.98
N SER A 51 1.05 -5.47 -5.25
CA SER A 51 -0.36 -5.45 -5.61
C SER A 51 -1.07 -6.77 -5.30
N THR A 52 -0.37 -7.91 -5.50
CA THR A 52 -0.94 -9.23 -5.15
C THR A 52 -1.22 -9.33 -3.66
N LEU A 53 -0.26 -8.93 -2.81
CA LEU A 53 -0.49 -8.92 -1.35
C LEU A 53 -1.61 -7.95 -0.99
N ARG A 54 -1.59 -6.73 -1.54
CA ARG A 54 -2.62 -5.71 -1.26
C ARG A 54 -4.03 -6.21 -1.55
N GLY A 55 -4.23 -6.93 -2.65
CA GLY A 55 -5.52 -7.52 -3.01
C GLY A 55 -5.93 -8.74 -2.17
N ALA A 56 -4.98 -9.35 -1.45
CA ALA A 56 -5.21 -10.52 -0.61
C ALA A 56 -5.38 -10.20 0.88
N LEU A 57 -4.91 -9.04 1.34
CA LEU A 57 -5.02 -8.65 2.75
C LEU A 57 -6.50 -8.50 3.17
N PRO A 58 -6.85 -8.91 4.41
CA PRO A 58 -8.14 -8.59 4.99
C PRO A 58 -8.25 -7.08 5.23
N ASP A 59 -9.47 -6.58 5.44
CA ASP A 59 -9.67 -5.20 5.86
C ASP A 59 -8.93 -4.93 7.19
N PRO A 60 -8.24 -3.78 7.33
CA PRO A 60 -7.56 -3.46 8.58
C PRO A 60 -8.59 -3.17 9.68
N PRO A 61 -8.26 -3.45 10.96
CA PRO A 61 -9.08 -3.09 12.11
C PRO A 61 -9.34 -1.59 12.17
N ASN A 62 -10.42 -1.20 12.84
CA ASN A 62 -10.76 0.21 13.04
C ASN A 62 -9.58 1.00 13.64
N GLY A 63 -9.32 2.18 13.10
CA GLY A 63 -8.21 3.05 13.53
C GLY A 63 -6.82 2.56 13.10
N HIS A 64 -6.72 1.55 12.24
CA HIS A 64 -5.47 1.04 11.71
C HIS A 64 -5.44 1.07 10.18
N ALA A 65 -4.23 0.96 9.61
CA ALA A 65 -4.03 0.79 8.18
C ALA A 65 -2.88 -0.17 7.90
N TRP A 66 -2.96 -0.85 6.76
CA TRP A 66 -1.85 -1.64 6.24
C TRP A 66 -0.79 -0.73 5.62
N GLU A 67 0.46 -1.01 5.97
CA GLU A 67 1.65 -0.49 5.32
C GLU A 67 2.31 -1.62 4.53
N ILE A 68 2.34 -1.50 3.20
CA ILE A 68 3.01 -2.47 2.33
C ILE A 68 4.11 -1.74 1.59
N SER A 69 5.34 -2.22 1.72
CA SER A 69 6.49 -1.63 1.05
C SER A 69 7.54 -2.68 0.71
N VAL A 70 8.31 -2.40 -0.34
CA VAL A 70 9.57 -3.10 -0.56
C VAL A 70 10.65 -2.35 0.20
N GLN A 71 11.37 -3.06 1.05
CA GLN A 71 12.49 -2.55 1.81
C GLN A 71 13.74 -3.36 1.49
N HIS A 72 14.90 -2.83 1.86
CA HIS A 72 16.19 -3.47 1.63
C HIS A 72 16.90 -3.65 2.95
N ASP A 73 17.52 -4.81 3.15
CA ASP A 73 18.38 -5.03 4.32
C ASP A 73 19.73 -4.30 4.18
N GLY A 74 20.58 -4.40 5.20
CA GLY A 74 21.91 -3.77 5.18
C GLY A 74 22.85 -4.31 4.08
N GLY A 75 22.53 -5.44 3.47
CA GLY A 75 23.23 -6.03 2.32
C GLY A 75 22.61 -5.66 0.97
N GLY A 76 21.50 -4.90 0.96
CA GLY A 76 20.76 -4.55 -0.25
C GLY A 76 19.80 -5.64 -0.73
N THR A 77 19.54 -6.69 0.06
CA THR A 77 18.58 -7.74 -0.31
C THR A 77 17.16 -7.18 -0.17
N PRO A 78 16.33 -7.23 -1.23
CA PRO A 78 14.96 -6.75 -1.16
C PRO A 78 14.07 -7.73 -0.39
N PHE A 79 13.18 -7.19 0.44
CA PHE A 79 12.12 -7.94 1.10
C PHE A 79 10.79 -7.18 1.03
N LEU A 80 9.70 -7.92 0.92
CA LEU A 80 8.34 -7.41 1.02
C LEU A 80 8.00 -7.28 2.50
N HIS A 81 7.82 -6.04 2.95
CA HIS A 81 7.34 -5.73 4.28
C HIS A 81 5.83 -5.53 4.26
N VAL A 82 5.15 -6.12 5.25
CA VAL A 82 3.77 -5.79 5.59
C VAL A 82 3.71 -5.44 7.07
N GLY A 83 3.23 -4.24 7.34
CA GLY A 83 3.03 -3.70 8.67
C GLY A 83 1.60 -3.24 8.85
N ILE A 84 1.21 -3.08 10.11
CA ILE A 84 -0.03 -2.44 10.50
C ILE A 84 0.32 -1.24 11.39
N VAL A 85 -0.23 -0.08 11.06
CA VAL A 85 0.04 1.18 11.77
C VAL A 85 -1.23 1.74 12.38
N LYS A 86 -1.11 2.38 13.54
CA LYS A 86 -2.20 3.12 14.19
C LYS A 86 -2.36 4.46 13.49
N LEU A 87 -3.56 4.77 12.99
CA LEU A 87 -3.80 6.01 12.24
C LEU A 87 -3.68 7.27 13.09
N ASN A 88 -3.96 7.18 14.39
CA ASN A 88 -3.95 8.34 15.29
C ASN A 88 -2.54 8.75 15.75
N THR A 89 -1.60 7.80 15.88
CA THR A 89 -0.23 8.08 16.34
C THR A 89 0.83 7.86 15.26
N GLY A 90 0.52 7.09 14.23
CA GLY A 90 1.49 6.61 13.25
C GLY A 90 2.37 5.46 13.75
N ASP A 91 2.16 4.99 14.98
CA ASP A 91 2.99 3.92 15.55
C ASP A 91 2.71 2.58 14.88
N SER A 92 3.75 1.76 14.75
CA SER A 92 3.59 0.36 14.35
C SER A 92 2.83 -0.42 15.43
N ALA A 93 1.77 -1.10 15.02
CA ALA A 93 1.05 -2.08 15.82
C ALA A 93 1.54 -3.52 15.57
N GLY A 94 2.44 -3.71 14.60
CA GLY A 94 3.07 -4.97 14.24
C GLY A 94 3.57 -4.97 12.79
N GLY A 95 4.50 -5.86 12.48
CA GLY A 95 4.99 -6.06 11.12
C GLY A 95 5.65 -7.41 10.93
N THR A 96 5.66 -7.88 9.68
CA THR A 96 6.42 -9.03 9.22
C THR A 96 7.01 -8.75 7.84
N LYS A 97 7.92 -9.61 7.39
CA LYS A 97 8.58 -9.48 6.09
C LYS A 97 8.86 -10.83 5.44
N LYS A 98 9.02 -10.81 4.12
CA LYS A 98 9.41 -11.98 3.32
C LYS A 98 10.41 -11.60 2.24
N ASP A 99 11.46 -12.41 2.09
CA ASP A 99 12.50 -12.16 1.10
C ASP A 99 11.95 -12.22 -0.32
N LEU A 100 12.26 -11.20 -1.12
CA LEU A 100 11.89 -11.14 -2.54
C LEU A 100 12.92 -11.87 -3.42
N MET A 101 13.95 -12.44 -2.82
CA MET A 101 14.89 -13.36 -3.45
C MET A 101 14.51 -14.79 -3.06
N ASN A 102 14.78 -15.77 -3.93
CA ASN A 102 14.52 -17.17 -3.59
C ASN A 102 15.57 -17.71 -2.63
N ASP A 103 16.83 -17.33 -2.84
CA ASP A 103 17.94 -17.57 -1.93
C ASP A 103 19.03 -16.51 -2.13
N ARG A 104 20.19 -16.69 -1.50
CA ARG A 104 21.33 -15.75 -1.56
C ARG A 104 21.87 -15.51 -2.97
N TYR A 105 21.67 -16.43 -3.90
CA TYR A 105 22.29 -16.45 -5.22
C TYR A 105 21.29 -16.59 -6.37
N SER A 106 20.00 -16.80 -6.10
CA SER A 106 18.98 -17.03 -7.13
C SER A 106 17.71 -16.21 -6.95
N THR A 107 17.18 -15.74 -8.08
CA THR A 107 15.87 -15.09 -8.16
C THR A 107 14.77 -16.13 -8.24
N TRP A 108 13.54 -15.72 -7.94
CA TRP A 108 12.37 -16.58 -8.08
C TRP A 108 12.10 -17.01 -9.52
N ALA A 109 12.47 -16.20 -10.51
CA ALA A 109 12.32 -16.56 -11.93
C ALA A 109 13.07 -17.86 -12.27
N SER A 110 14.27 -18.06 -11.72
CA SER A 110 15.04 -19.28 -11.92
C SER A 110 14.36 -20.50 -11.32
N LYS A 111 13.73 -20.35 -10.16
CA LYS A 111 12.95 -21.42 -9.52
C LYS A 111 11.69 -21.76 -10.32
N TYR A 112 10.95 -20.76 -10.78
CA TYR A 112 9.71 -20.99 -11.53
C TYR A 112 9.93 -21.63 -12.89
N ARG A 113 11.11 -21.44 -13.51
CA ARG A 113 11.51 -22.16 -14.73
C ARG A 113 11.52 -23.69 -14.57
N LEU A 114 11.56 -24.23 -13.36
CA LEU A 114 11.50 -25.67 -13.12
C LEU A 114 10.11 -26.28 -13.37
N PHE A 115 9.06 -25.46 -13.45
CA PHE A 115 7.66 -25.90 -13.59
C PHE A 115 7.11 -25.62 -14.99
N THR A 116 7.93 -25.80 -16.04
CA THR A 116 7.59 -25.39 -17.41
C THR A 116 6.22 -25.87 -17.88
N GLY A 117 5.36 -24.94 -18.31
CA GLY A 117 4.14 -25.23 -19.08
C GLY A 117 2.81 -24.91 -18.40
N ASP A 118 2.81 -24.51 -17.12
CA ASP A 118 1.56 -24.22 -16.38
C ASP A 118 1.66 -22.90 -15.59
N ASP A 119 1.34 -21.79 -16.27
CA ASP A 119 1.39 -20.45 -15.68
C ASP A 119 0.35 -20.26 -14.57
N GLU A 120 -0.78 -20.97 -14.65
CA GLU A 120 -1.84 -20.90 -13.63
C GLU A 120 -1.37 -21.57 -12.33
N TYR A 121 -0.79 -22.76 -12.45
CA TYR A 121 -0.16 -23.47 -11.33
C TYR A 121 0.97 -22.67 -10.69
N LEU A 122 1.80 -22.00 -11.49
CA LEU A 122 2.84 -21.09 -10.98
C LEU A 122 2.26 -19.92 -10.17
N CYS A 123 1.18 -19.31 -10.66
CA CYS A 123 0.47 -18.26 -9.94
C CYS A 123 -0.16 -18.78 -8.64
N GLU A 124 -0.70 -20.01 -8.65
CA GLU A 124 -1.25 -20.66 -7.46
C GLU A 124 -0.16 -20.90 -6.41
N ILE A 125 0.97 -21.52 -6.78
CA ILE A 125 2.12 -21.70 -5.88
C ILE A 125 2.56 -20.34 -5.32
N PHE A 126 2.69 -19.31 -6.15
CA PHE A 126 3.08 -17.99 -5.68
C PHE A 126 2.08 -17.44 -4.64
N ARG A 127 0.78 -17.52 -4.91
CA ARG A 127 -0.26 -17.05 -3.99
C ARG A 127 -0.24 -17.85 -2.69
N THR A 128 -0.13 -19.17 -2.76
CA THR A 128 -0.18 -20.05 -1.58
C THR A 128 1.11 -19.96 -0.77
N ASP A 129 2.27 -20.15 -1.40
CA ASP A 129 3.54 -20.30 -0.69
C ASP A 129 4.21 -18.97 -0.38
N PHE A 130 4.01 -17.95 -1.22
CA PHE A 130 4.60 -16.63 -1.00
C PHE A 130 3.64 -15.70 -0.25
N ILE A 131 2.46 -15.45 -0.81
CA ILE A 131 1.48 -14.47 -0.31
C ILE A 131 0.70 -15.02 0.90
N GLY A 132 0.39 -16.32 0.93
CA GLY A 132 -0.40 -16.99 1.97
C GLY A 132 0.12 -16.70 3.38
N PRO A 133 1.39 -16.98 3.70
CA PRO A 133 1.94 -16.73 5.04
C PRO A 133 1.87 -15.26 5.50
N LEU A 134 1.94 -14.30 4.57
CA LEU A 134 1.79 -12.88 4.90
C LEU A 134 0.33 -12.53 5.22
N THR A 135 -0.60 -13.15 4.50
CA THR A 135 -2.05 -12.98 4.68
C THR A 135 -2.54 -13.66 5.96
N ASP A 136 -2.01 -14.85 6.27
CA ASP A 136 -2.29 -15.57 7.53
C ASP A 136 -1.82 -14.76 8.73
N TRP A 137 -0.61 -14.21 8.66
CA TRP A 137 -0.10 -13.30 9.68
C TRP A 137 -1.00 -12.07 9.83
N ALA A 138 -1.40 -11.45 8.72
CA ALA A 138 -2.26 -10.26 8.73
C ALA A 138 -3.62 -10.56 9.36
N THR A 139 -4.23 -11.70 9.04
CA THR A 139 -5.48 -12.18 9.62
C THR A 139 -5.34 -12.40 11.14
N ALA A 140 -4.24 -13.00 11.58
CA ALA A 140 -3.96 -13.14 13.01
C ALA A 140 -3.79 -11.79 13.72
N GLN A 141 -3.20 -10.79 13.04
CA GLN A 141 -3.10 -9.43 13.60
C GLN A 141 -4.45 -8.74 13.70
N VAL A 142 -5.32 -8.87 12.69
CA VAL A 142 -6.70 -8.35 12.75
C VAL A 142 -7.42 -8.92 13.96
N ASN A 143 -7.44 -10.24 14.10
CA ASN A 143 -8.08 -10.91 15.23
C ASN A 143 -7.52 -10.43 16.57
N ARG A 144 -6.20 -10.31 16.70
CA ARG A 144 -5.56 -9.83 17.94
C ARG A 144 -5.97 -8.40 18.29
N LEU A 145 -6.10 -7.52 17.29
CA LEU A 145 -6.40 -6.10 17.51
C LEU A 145 -7.88 -5.86 17.77
N ASP A 146 -8.77 -6.59 17.10
CA ASP A 146 -10.22 -6.52 17.34
C ASP A 146 -10.60 -7.06 18.72
N HIS A 147 -9.91 -8.10 19.19
CA HIS A 147 -10.17 -8.76 20.47
C HIS A 147 -9.18 -8.32 21.57
N ALA A 148 -8.50 -7.18 21.40
CA ALA A 148 -7.48 -6.71 22.33
C ALA A 148 -8.01 -6.49 23.77
N ASN A 149 -9.33 -6.29 23.92
CA ASN A 149 -10.00 -6.09 25.20
C ASN A 149 -10.70 -7.36 25.75
N ASP A 150 -10.63 -8.49 25.05
CA ASP A 150 -11.31 -9.74 25.45
C ASP A 150 -10.51 -10.57 26.46
N ILE A 151 -9.60 -9.92 27.20
CA ILE A 151 -8.78 -10.53 28.24
C ILE A 151 -9.66 -10.85 29.46
N GLY A 152 -10.36 -11.98 29.35
CA GLY A 152 -11.12 -12.65 30.42
C GLY A 152 -11.32 -14.15 30.21
N VAL A 153 -10.88 -14.77 29.08
CA VAL A 153 -11.25 -16.17 28.75
C VAL A 153 -10.06 -17.07 28.34
N TYR A 154 -8.82 -16.70 28.66
CA TYR A 154 -7.69 -17.64 28.57
C TYR A 154 -6.91 -17.72 29.87
N THR A 155 -7.56 -18.23 30.92
CA THR A 155 -6.84 -18.89 32.01
C THR A 155 -6.22 -20.16 31.42
N ILE A 156 -4.91 -20.13 31.14
CA ILE A 156 -4.15 -21.36 30.92
C ILE A 156 -4.27 -22.15 32.23
N SER A 157 -5.09 -23.21 32.23
CA SER A 157 -5.14 -24.21 33.29
C SER A 157 -3.84 -25.01 33.29
N GLY A 158 -2.75 -24.36 33.70
CA GLY A 158 -1.43 -24.95 33.90
C GLY A 158 -1.12 -25.28 35.35
N ASP A 159 -2.08 -25.10 36.27
CA ASP A 159 -1.90 -25.44 37.68
C ASP A 159 -2.25 -26.92 37.93
N ARG A 160 -1.49 -27.82 37.30
CA ARG A 160 -1.31 -29.18 37.84
C ARG A 160 -0.03 -29.21 38.64
N LYS A 161 -0.19 -28.77 39.89
CA LYS A 161 0.55 -29.17 41.08
C LYS A 161 1.23 -30.54 40.89
N GLY A 162 2.54 -30.57 41.17
CA GLY A 162 3.31 -31.79 41.21
C GLY A 162 2.70 -32.86 42.12
N MET A 163 2.83 -34.11 41.68
CA MET A 163 2.74 -35.28 42.54
C MET A 163 4.08 -36.03 42.45
N PRO A 164 4.69 -36.40 43.59
CA PRO A 164 5.90 -37.20 43.62
C PRO A 164 5.55 -38.68 43.45
N GLY A 165 6.44 -39.40 42.77
CA GLY A 165 6.52 -40.86 42.74
C GLY A 165 7.97 -41.27 42.91
#